data_AF-A0AAV4A3P3-F1
#
_entry.id   AF-A0AAV4A3P3-F1
#
_cell.length_a   1.000
_cell.length_b   1.000
_cell.length_c   1.000
_cell.angle_alpha   90.00
_cell.angle_beta   90.00
_cell.angle_gamma   90.00
#
_symmetry.space_group_name_H-M   'P 1'
#
loop_
_entity.id
_entity.type
_entity.pdbx_description
1 polymer ?
#
loop_
_entity_poly.entity_id
_entity_poly.type
_entity_poly.pdbx_seq_one_letter_code
_entity_poly.pdbx_strand_id
1 'polypeptide(L)'
;MQPYPEEDQRIHGDMTPRQVELLRGFFKFYSQEIDFNHDALLLWDAKTVSQTSLAGDSHYGNCKIGEMTVINPFDMSHNVADNVNAKFCPYLATEMKRAAKISAYWETKRPSYLVDASKGLAGLFELADLEANEEARMSGAKEHETDQRRPVVGGMKGEQENGEFYIILPMTKATLKSEEFLKEARKKDLTPQHYWLHLAQDLVIKILKEVFSAELTEAPFTLNYESTAATNSMLMSSSLTSTSITIRDSTYGTVTFPPPQISLQCTCRHQVWQGRKNRKRKLKEELNLSGTFIHSLAFEKKVTERFPSSQAEKHKVEFSCYLMTSDGRTIAHDSKKDSRNRRSHLLIRLHPSQSYLEKFKPFYKQFRSVVIQLNMFELNVTKVKNPYKTSFGC
;
A
#
# COMPACT_ATOMS: atom_id res chain seq x y z
N MET A 1 -27.58 -38.11 -30.89
CA MET A 1 -27.07 -36.92 -30.21
C MET A 1 -26.04 -37.39 -29.19
N GLN A 2 -24.75 -37.26 -29.52
CA GLN A 2 -23.67 -37.48 -28.56
C GLN A 2 -23.34 -36.15 -27.87
N PRO A 3 -23.11 -36.14 -26.55
CA PRO A 3 -22.74 -34.92 -25.85
C PRO A 3 -21.30 -34.52 -26.23
N TYR A 4 -21.09 -33.23 -26.48
CA TYR A 4 -19.75 -32.67 -26.66
C TYR A 4 -18.96 -32.82 -25.35
N PRO A 5 -17.67 -33.18 -25.40
CA PRO A 5 -16.84 -33.20 -24.22
C PRO A 5 -16.58 -31.77 -23.77
N GLU A 6 -16.90 -31.48 -22.50
CA GLU A 6 -16.50 -30.24 -21.83
C GLU A 6 -14.98 -30.26 -21.65
N GLU A 7 -14.26 -29.69 -22.62
CA GLU A 7 -12.86 -29.30 -22.45
C GLU A 7 -12.79 -28.06 -21.56
N ASP A 8 -12.96 -28.27 -20.25
CA ASP A 8 -12.61 -27.29 -19.23
C ASP A 8 -11.07 -27.32 -19.07
N GLN A 9 -10.35 -26.95 -20.15
CA GLN A 9 -8.91 -26.69 -20.14
C GLN A 9 -8.70 -25.39 -19.37
N ARG A 10 -8.63 -25.49 -18.05
CA ARG A 10 -8.02 -24.47 -17.22
C ARG A 10 -6.55 -24.39 -17.61
N ILE A 11 -6.24 -23.46 -18.52
CA ILE A 11 -4.89 -23.01 -18.81
C ILE A 11 -4.35 -22.38 -17.53
N HIS A 12 -3.86 -23.21 -16.62
CA HIS A 12 -2.91 -22.77 -15.60
C HIS A 12 -1.61 -22.48 -16.36
N GLY A 13 -1.51 -21.24 -16.84
CA GLY A 13 -0.40 -20.73 -17.63
C GLY A 13 0.87 -20.57 -16.79
N ASP A 14 1.40 -21.67 -16.29
CA ASP A 14 2.74 -21.69 -15.72
C ASP A 14 3.74 -21.46 -16.84
N MET A 15 4.62 -20.48 -16.67
CA MET A 15 5.68 -20.23 -17.64
C MET A 15 6.57 -21.46 -17.77
N THR A 16 6.82 -21.87 -19.01
CA THR A 16 7.82 -22.89 -19.31
C THR A 16 9.21 -22.40 -18.88
N PRO A 17 10.14 -23.31 -18.52
CA PRO A 17 11.51 -22.94 -18.17
C PRO A 17 12.19 -22.06 -19.23
N ARG A 18 11.90 -22.31 -20.51
CA ARG A 18 12.38 -21.49 -21.63
C ARG A 18 11.87 -20.05 -21.58
N GLN A 19 10.61 -19.83 -21.22
CA GLN A 19 10.05 -18.48 -21.07
C GLN A 19 10.67 -17.73 -19.89
N VAL A 20 10.91 -18.41 -18.77
CA VAL A 20 11.63 -17.88 -17.60
C VAL A 20 13.04 -17.42 -18.02
N GLU A 21 13.75 -18.25 -18.77
CA GLU A 21 15.10 -17.95 -19.25
C GLU A 21 15.13 -16.77 -20.22
N LEU A 22 14.20 -16.73 -21.18
CA LEU A 22 14.06 -15.61 -22.14
C LEU A 22 13.78 -14.29 -21.40
N LEU A 23 12.86 -14.30 -20.44
CA LEU A 23 12.49 -13.10 -19.70
C LEU A 23 13.64 -12.60 -18.81
N ARG A 24 14.40 -13.52 -18.20
CA ARG A 24 15.63 -13.17 -17.48
C ARG A 24 16.70 -12.61 -18.42
N GLY A 25 16.91 -13.25 -19.57
CA GLY A 25 17.84 -12.79 -20.59
C GLY A 25 17.50 -11.39 -21.07
N PHE A 26 16.22 -11.11 -21.30
CA PHE A 26 15.69 -9.80 -21.64
C PHE A 26 16.07 -8.73 -20.59
N PHE A 27 15.72 -8.95 -19.31
CA PHE A 27 16.06 -7.97 -18.27
C PHE A 27 17.57 -7.80 -18.09
N LYS A 28 18.35 -8.90 -18.19
CA LYS A 28 19.80 -8.84 -18.07
C LYS A 28 20.42 -8.03 -19.22
N PHE A 29 20.02 -8.29 -20.46
CA PHE A 29 20.50 -7.58 -21.64
C PHE A 29 20.25 -6.07 -21.51
N TYR A 30 19.00 -5.66 -21.28
CA TYR A 30 18.64 -4.24 -21.17
C TYR A 30 19.14 -3.55 -19.90
N SER A 31 19.65 -4.28 -18.92
CA SER A 31 20.20 -3.70 -17.68
C SER A 31 21.73 -3.60 -17.66
N GLN A 32 22.42 -4.39 -18.48
CA GLN A 32 23.88 -4.54 -18.44
C GLN A 32 24.57 -4.22 -19.76
N GLU A 33 23.94 -4.59 -20.88
CA GLU A 33 24.58 -4.55 -22.21
C GLU A 33 24.18 -3.32 -23.04
N ILE A 34 23.09 -2.63 -22.64
CA ILE A 34 22.57 -1.46 -23.35
C ILE A 34 22.73 -0.21 -22.50
N ASP A 35 23.36 0.81 -23.08
CA ASP A 35 23.31 2.19 -22.59
C ASP A 35 22.30 2.99 -23.41
N PHE A 36 21.07 3.10 -22.90
CA PHE A 36 19.97 3.77 -23.61
C PHE A 36 20.28 5.20 -24.07
N ASN A 37 21.23 5.90 -23.42
CA ASN A 37 21.59 7.27 -23.77
C ASN A 37 22.60 7.36 -24.92
N HIS A 38 23.38 6.31 -25.16
CA HIS A 38 24.49 6.32 -26.12
C HIS A 38 24.33 5.30 -27.24
N ASP A 39 23.48 4.30 -27.04
CA ASP A 39 23.20 3.24 -27.99
C ASP A 39 21.95 3.52 -28.82
N ALA A 40 21.93 2.96 -30.02
CA ALA A 40 20.80 2.86 -30.91
C ALA A 40 20.53 1.39 -31.24
N LEU A 41 19.28 0.97 -31.07
CA LEU A 41 18.85 -0.41 -31.34
C LEU A 41 18.35 -0.53 -32.78
N LEU A 42 19.01 -1.37 -33.58
CA LEU A 42 18.65 -1.64 -34.96
C LEU A 42 17.86 -2.94 -35.04
N LEU A 43 16.54 -2.84 -35.27
CA LEU A 43 15.66 -4.01 -35.23
C LEU A 43 15.78 -4.92 -36.45
N TRP A 44 16.22 -4.38 -37.60
CA TRP A 44 16.30 -5.13 -38.86
C TRP A 44 17.47 -6.13 -38.91
N ASP A 45 18.58 -5.83 -38.23
CA ASP A 45 19.76 -6.68 -38.15
C ASP A 45 20.08 -7.17 -36.72
N ALA A 46 19.21 -6.84 -35.76
CA ALA A 46 19.34 -7.17 -34.34
C ALA A 46 20.68 -6.71 -33.74
N LYS A 47 21.18 -5.55 -34.15
CA LYS A 47 22.43 -4.96 -33.63
C LYS A 47 22.18 -3.75 -32.74
N THR A 48 23.20 -3.49 -31.93
CA THR A 48 23.35 -2.24 -31.20
C THR A 48 24.51 -1.46 -31.83
N VAL A 49 24.28 -0.20 -32.14
CA VAL A 49 25.33 0.73 -32.62
C VAL A 49 25.35 1.97 -31.75
N SER A 50 26.47 2.69 -31.72
CA SER A 50 26.48 3.98 -31.01
C SER A 50 25.65 5.01 -31.79
N GLN A 51 24.98 5.91 -31.07
CA GLN A 51 24.23 7.02 -31.66
C GLN A 51 25.13 7.94 -32.51
N THR A 52 26.41 8.08 -32.15
CA THR A 52 27.38 8.86 -32.94
C THR A 52 27.70 8.18 -34.27
N SER A 53 27.83 6.86 -34.30
CA SER A 53 27.96 6.10 -35.55
C SER A 53 26.71 6.23 -36.42
N LEU A 54 25.53 6.14 -35.80
CA LEU A 54 24.24 6.29 -36.50
C LEU A 54 24.08 7.67 -37.13
N ALA A 55 24.46 8.74 -36.41
CA ALA A 55 24.39 10.11 -36.89
C ALA A 55 25.28 10.38 -38.12
N GLY A 56 26.37 9.62 -38.27
CA GLY A 56 27.32 9.73 -39.37
C GLY A 56 26.96 8.88 -40.59
N ASP A 57 25.97 8.00 -40.50
CA ASP A 57 25.61 7.07 -41.58
C ASP A 57 24.44 7.62 -42.40
N SER A 58 24.71 7.86 -43.69
CA SER A 58 23.73 8.41 -44.64
C SER A 58 22.52 7.50 -44.87
N HIS A 59 22.62 6.19 -44.56
CA HIS A 59 21.50 5.26 -44.65
C HIS A 59 20.37 5.57 -43.67
N TYR A 60 20.69 6.22 -42.55
CA TYR A 60 19.72 6.66 -41.53
C TYR A 60 19.43 8.17 -41.64
N GLY A 61 19.70 8.76 -42.82
CA GLY A 61 19.54 10.19 -43.05
C GLY A 61 18.15 10.69 -42.65
N ASN A 62 18.12 11.74 -41.83
CA ASN A 62 16.93 12.34 -41.20
C ASN A 62 16.36 11.61 -39.98
N CYS A 63 16.97 10.52 -39.51
CA CYS A 63 16.55 9.88 -38.27
C CYS A 63 16.77 10.81 -37.08
N LYS A 64 15.69 11.07 -36.32
CA LYS A 64 15.76 11.87 -35.10
C LYS A 64 16.35 11.04 -33.96
N ILE A 65 17.61 11.28 -33.66
CA ILE A 65 18.29 10.72 -32.49
C ILE A 65 17.74 11.43 -31.24
N GLY A 66 17.25 10.64 -30.29
CA GLY A 66 16.64 11.12 -29.06
C GLY A 66 17.31 10.51 -27.83
N GLU A 67 16.71 10.75 -26.67
CA GLU A 67 17.15 10.21 -25.38
C GLU A 67 17.16 8.68 -25.35
N MET A 68 16.30 8.06 -26.16
CA MET A 68 16.33 6.64 -26.50
C MET A 68 16.17 6.52 -28.02
N THR A 69 16.97 5.67 -28.64
CA THR A 69 16.95 5.48 -30.10
C THR A 69 16.69 4.02 -30.46
N VAL A 70 15.54 3.75 -31.09
CA VAL A 70 15.15 2.44 -31.60
C VAL A 70 14.68 2.61 -33.04
N ILE A 71 15.40 2.00 -33.98
CA ILE A 71 15.13 2.19 -35.41
C ILE A 71 14.09 1.20 -35.89
N ASN A 72 13.06 1.71 -36.56
CA ASN A 72 12.02 0.89 -37.16
C ASN A 72 12.65 -0.07 -38.20
N PRO A 73 12.30 -1.37 -38.19
CA PRO A 73 12.93 -2.33 -39.09
C PRO A 73 12.58 -2.13 -40.58
N PHE A 74 11.57 -1.32 -40.91
CA PHE A 74 11.13 -1.04 -42.28
C PHE A 74 11.38 0.39 -42.73
N ASP A 75 11.41 1.34 -41.79
CA ASP A 75 11.69 2.75 -42.05
C ASP A 75 12.90 3.20 -41.24
N MET A 76 14.08 3.14 -41.87
CA MET A 76 15.35 3.49 -41.24
C MET A 76 15.46 4.97 -40.85
N SER A 77 14.57 5.83 -41.36
CA SER A 77 14.49 7.24 -40.99
C SER A 77 13.66 7.48 -39.72
N HIS A 78 12.96 6.46 -39.21
CA HIS A 78 12.04 6.60 -38.09
C HIS A 78 12.59 5.96 -36.80
N ASN A 79 12.79 6.81 -35.78
CA ASN A 79 13.03 6.38 -34.40
C ASN A 79 11.67 6.18 -33.71
N VAL A 80 11.34 4.93 -33.35
CA VAL A 80 10.06 4.61 -32.69
C VAL A 80 9.99 5.05 -31.22
N ALA A 81 11.13 5.50 -30.66
CA ALA A 81 11.25 6.00 -29.29
C ALA A 81 11.49 7.52 -29.24
N ASP A 82 11.21 8.25 -30.32
CA ASP A 82 11.49 9.69 -30.42
C ASP A 82 10.68 10.57 -29.45
N ASN A 83 9.60 10.02 -28.88
CA ASN A 83 8.72 10.62 -27.89
C ASN A 83 9.17 10.36 -26.45
N VAL A 84 10.19 9.53 -26.25
CA VAL A 84 10.77 9.24 -24.93
C VAL A 84 11.55 10.46 -24.44
N ASN A 85 11.27 10.88 -23.21
CA ASN A 85 11.93 12.03 -22.60
C ASN A 85 13.14 11.62 -21.75
N ALA A 86 14.01 12.59 -21.45
CA ALA A 86 15.27 12.38 -20.72
C ALA A 86 15.08 11.80 -19.31
N LYS A 87 13.89 11.95 -18.71
CA LYS A 87 13.59 11.41 -17.38
C LYS A 87 13.28 9.91 -17.43
N PHE A 88 12.80 9.42 -18.57
CA PHE A 88 12.35 8.04 -18.71
C PHE A 88 13.52 7.06 -18.86
N CYS A 89 14.57 7.39 -19.61
CA CYS A 89 15.70 6.45 -19.83
C CYS A 89 16.39 6.02 -18.52
N PRO A 90 16.71 6.93 -17.58
CA PRO A 90 17.26 6.54 -16.28
C PRO A 90 16.29 5.68 -15.45
N TYR A 91 14.99 5.95 -15.54
CA TYR A 91 13.95 5.18 -14.87
C TYR A 91 13.87 3.76 -15.44
N LEU A 92 13.76 3.63 -16.77
CA LEU A 92 13.74 2.35 -17.47
C LEU A 92 14.99 1.52 -17.16
N ALA A 93 16.18 2.12 -17.20
CA ALA A 93 17.42 1.42 -16.87
C ALA A 93 17.43 0.92 -15.41
N THR A 94 16.89 1.70 -14.48
CA THR A 94 16.77 1.31 -13.07
C THR A 94 15.81 0.13 -12.90
N GLU A 95 14.65 0.18 -13.56
CA GLU A 95 13.66 -0.89 -13.49
C GLU A 95 14.13 -2.17 -14.19
N MET A 96 14.84 -2.07 -15.32
CA MET A 96 15.49 -3.23 -15.95
C MET A 96 16.52 -3.88 -15.02
N LYS A 97 17.36 -3.08 -14.32
CA LYS A 97 18.33 -3.60 -13.32
C LYS A 97 17.63 -4.30 -12.16
N ARG A 98 16.52 -3.75 -11.69
CA ARG A 98 15.72 -4.32 -10.60
C ARG A 98 15.05 -5.62 -11.02
N ALA A 99 14.43 -5.65 -12.20
CA ALA A 99 13.80 -6.84 -12.76
C ALA A 99 14.84 -7.95 -13.04
N ALA A 100 16.03 -7.59 -13.52
CA ALA A 100 17.15 -8.52 -13.69
C ALA A 100 17.58 -9.14 -12.35
N LYS A 101 17.67 -8.32 -11.29
CA LYS A 101 18.00 -8.80 -9.94
C LYS A 101 16.95 -9.78 -9.43
N ILE A 102 15.66 -9.54 -9.64
CA ILE A 102 14.59 -10.44 -9.18
C ILE A 102 14.59 -11.74 -9.97
N SER A 103 14.64 -11.64 -11.30
CA SER A 103 14.62 -12.81 -12.18
C SER A 103 15.85 -13.70 -12.04
N ALA A 104 16.99 -13.16 -11.61
CA ALA A 104 18.18 -13.95 -11.28
C ALA A 104 17.93 -15.02 -10.20
N TYR A 105 16.96 -14.81 -9.30
CA TYR A 105 16.67 -15.77 -8.23
C TYR A 105 15.73 -16.91 -8.63
N TRP A 106 15.10 -16.85 -9.82
CA TRP A 106 14.09 -17.82 -10.25
C TRP A 106 14.62 -19.25 -10.46
N GLU A 107 15.92 -19.43 -10.69
CA GLU A 107 16.54 -20.77 -10.85
C GLU A 107 16.98 -21.41 -9.54
N THR A 108 17.13 -20.62 -8.48
CA THR A 108 17.59 -21.16 -7.20
C THR A 108 16.46 -21.95 -6.56
N LYS A 109 16.50 -23.28 -6.67
CA LYS A 109 15.60 -24.24 -5.97
C LYS A 109 15.56 -24.09 -4.44
N ARG A 110 16.27 -23.12 -3.87
CA ARG A 110 16.27 -22.83 -2.44
C ARG A 110 15.36 -21.63 -2.17
N PRO A 111 14.21 -21.82 -1.49
CA PRO A 111 13.48 -20.71 -0.92
C PRO A 111 14.35 -20.09 0.18
N SER A 112 15.18 -19.11 -0.19
CA SER A 112 15.96 -18.34 0.77
C SER A 112 15.10 -17.21 1.32
N TYR A 113 15.27 -16.99 2.62
CA TYR A 113 14.64 -16.05 3.55
C TYR A 113 14.77 -14.55 3.19
N LEU A 114 15.26 -14.22 2.00
CA LEU A 114 15.26 -12.86 1.47
C LEU A 114 14.00 -12.67 0.61
N VAL A 115 13.02 -12.00 1.22
CA VAL A 115 11.81 -11.38 0.65
C VAL A 115 11.52 -11.75 -0.82
N ASP A 116 10.58 -12.67 -1.00
CA ASP A 116 9.69 -12.81 -2.16
C ASP A 116 10.25 -13.19 -3.55
N ALA A 117 11.49 -13.68 -3.66
CA ALA A 117 11.96 -14.34 -4.90
C ALA A 117 11.07 -15.53 -5.35
N SER A 118 10.27 -16.09 -4.44
CA SER A 118 9.29 -17.15 -4.72
C SER A 118 8.04 -16.70 -5.49
N LYS A 119 7.87 -15.39 -5.73
CA LYS A 119 6.68 -14.87 -6.42
C LYS A 119 6.77 -14.91 -7.95
N GLY A 120 7.93 -15.27 -8.52
CA GLY A 120 8.08 -15.35 -9.98
C GLY A 120 7.67 -14.04 -10.66
N LEU A 121 6.75 -14.11 -11.62
CA LEU A 121 6.14 -12.95 -12.28
C LEU A 121 5.40 -12.01 -11.33
N ALA A 122 4.73 -12.52 -10.29
CA ALA A 122 4.02 -11.67 -9.34
C ALA A 122 4.99 -10.74 -8.61
N GLY A 123 6.25 -11.17 -8.43
CA GLY A 123 7.30 -10.31 -7.88
C GLY A 123 7.71 -9.17 -8.80
N LEU A 124 7.45 -9.24 -10.11
CA LEU A 124 7.66 -8.13 -11.05
C LEU A 124 6.45 -7.18 -11.03
N PHE A 125 5.23 -7.72 -11.02
CA PHE A 125 4.01 -6.92 -10.99
C PHE A 125 3.83 -6.15 -9.67
N GLU A 126 4.16 -6.75 -8.53
CA GLU A 126 4.11 -6.05 -7.24
C GLU A 126 5.07 -4.85 -7.17
N LEU A 127 6.18 -4.84 -7.91
CA LEU A 127 7.05 -3.66 -7.97
C LEU A 127 6.42 -2.53 -8.77
N ALA A 128 5.80 -2.87 -9.90
CA ALA A 128 5.09 -1.92 -10.73
C ALA A 128 3.98 -1.24 -9.91
N ASP A 129 3.28 -1.99 -9.04
CA ASP A 129 2.25 -1.47 -8.15
C ASP A 129 2.80 -0.61 -7.00
N LEU A 130 3.97 -0.96 -6.46
CA LEU A 130 4.62 -0.17 -5.41
C LEU A 130 5.06 1.20 -5.92
N GLU A 131 5.49 1.29 -7.19
CA GLU A 131 5.94 2.54 -7.81
C GLU A 131 4.86 3.33 -8.52
N ALA A 132 3.84 2.71 -9.12
CA ALA A 132 2.65 3.44 -9.56
C ALA A 132 2.05 4.24 -8.38
N ASN A 133 2.09 3.64 -7.18
CA ASN A 133 1.75 4.32 -5.94
C ASN A 133 2.73 5.45 -5.56
N GLU A 134 4.04 5.35 -5.83
CA GLU A 134 5.03 6.40 -5.52
C GLU A 134 5.10 7.52 -6.57
N GLU A 135 4.96 7.22 -7.85
CA GLU A 135 4.90 8.20 -8.94
C GLU A 135 3.55 8.92 -8.98
N ALA A 136 2.40 8.26 -8.79
CA ALA A 136 1.11 8.96 -8.60
C ALA A 136 1.13 9.86 -7.35
N ARG A 137 1.92 9.49 -6.32
CA ARG A 137 2.21 10.33 -5.15
C ARG A 137 3.13 11.52 -5.45
N MET A 138 3.92 11.48 -6.51
CA MET A 138 4.86 12.53 -6.91
C MET A 138 4.30 13.43 -8.02
N SER A 139 3.50 12.90 -8.94
CA SER A 139 2.95 13.59 -10.12
C SER A 139 1.52 14.10 -9.95
N GLY A 140 0.77 13.61 -8.96
CA GLY A 140 -0.62 14.03 -8.74
C GLY A 140 -1.59 13.57 -9.84
N ALA A 141 -1.17 12.68 -10.73
CA ALA A 141 -2.02 12.12 -11.78
C ALA A 141 -3.01 11.09 -11.21
N LYS A 142 -4.26 11.15 -11.70
CA LYS A 142 -5.34 10.22 -11.31
C LYS A 142 -5.10 8.86 -11.96
N GLU A 143 -4.95 7.83 -11.13
CA GLU A 143 -4.84 6.43 -11.53
C GLU A 143 -6.07 5.97 -12.32
N HIS A 144 -5.85 5.27 -13.44
CA HIS A 144 -6.87 4.53 -14.18
C HIS A 144 -6.59 3.05 -13.99
N GLU A 145 -7.37 2.38 -13.14
CA GLU A 145 -7.20 0.98 -12.76
C GLU A 145 -8.19 0.10 -13.55
N THR A 146 -7.69 -0.98 -14.15
CA THR A 146 -8.48 -2.00 -14.86
C THR A 146 -8.42 -3.33 -14.10
N ASP A 147 -9.49 -3.71 -13.41
CA ASP A 147 -9.97 -5.11 -13.36
C ASP A 147 -11.48 -5.18 -12.99
N GLN A 148 -12.11 -6.29 -13.36
CA GLN A 148 -13.52 -6.50 -13.71
C GLN A 148 -14.55 -6.55 -12.55
N ARG A 149 -14.54 -5.55 -11.69
CA ARG A 149 -15.78 -4.93 -11.23
C ARG A 149 -15.54 -3.45 -11.38
N ARG A 150 -16.34 -2.77 -12.22
CA ARG A 150 -16.25 -1.31 -12.38
C ARG A 150 -16.06 -0.73 -10.97
N PRO A 151 -14.90 -0.15 -10.63
CA PRO A 151 -14.79 0.57 -9.37
C PRO A 151 -15.97 1.52 -9.37
N VAL A 152 -16.78 1.51 -8.31
CA VAL A 152 -17.86 2.49 -8.16
C VAL A 152 -17.23 3.82 -8.48
N VAL A 153 -17.62 4.41 -9.61
CA VAL A 153 -16.84 5.47 -10.26
C VAL A 153 -16.74 6.62 -9.26
N GLY A 154 -15.56 6.78 -8.64
CA GLY A 154 -15.31 7.80 -7.61
C GLY A 154 -15.15 7.31 -6.15
N GLY A 155 -15.20 6.01 -5.84
CA GLY A 155 -14.95 5.49 -4.49
C GLY A 155 -13.46 5.42 -4.11
N MET A 156 -13.10 5.86 -2.90
CA MET A 156 -11.74 5.73 -2.37
C MET A 156 -11.47 4.33 -1.79
N LYS A 157 -10.21 3.87 -1.80
CA LYS A 157 -9.84 2.58 -1.18
C LYS A 157 -10.27 2.49 0.29
N GLY A 158 -11.14 1.53 0.59
CA GLY A 158 -11.71 1.29 1.93
C GLY A 158 -12.99 2.07 2.22
N GLU A 159 -13.41 2.99 1.34
CA GLU A 159 -14.76 3.58 1.36
C GLU A 159 -15.79 2.50 1.01
N GLN A 160 -16.88 2.47 1.75
CA GLN A 160 -18.01 1.57 1.58
C GLN A 160 -19.20 2.32 0.98
N GLU A 161 -20.13 1.60 0.37
CA GLU A 161 -21.35 2.20 -0.24
C GLU A 161 -22.22 2.96 0.79
N ASN A 162 -22.14 2.58 2.07
CA ASN A 162 -22.86 3.25 3.17
C ASN A 162 -22.14 4.50 3.71
N GLY A 163 -21.07 4.97 3.05
CA GLY A 163 -20.29 6.15 3.47
C GLY A 163 -19.29 5.89 4.60
N GLU A 164 -19.06 4.63 4.96
CA GLU A 164 -18.09 4.24 5.98
C GLU A 164 -16.70 4.00 5.40
N PHE A 165 -15.68 4.13 6.24
CA PHE A 165 -14.30 3.97 5.82
C PHE A 165 -13.59 2.95 6.68
N TYR A 166 -12.99 1.94 6.03
CA TYR A 166 -12.33 0.83 6.70
C TYR A 166 -10.83 0.79 6.46
N ILE A 167 -10.07 0.58 7.53
CA ILE A 167 -8.63 0.30 7.48
C ILE A 167 -8.39 -1.01 8.22
N ILE A 168 -7.86 -2.00 7.51
CA ILE A 168 -7.45 -3.29 8.09
C ILE A 168 -5.93 -3.24 8.32
N LEU A 169 -5.51 -3.43 9.56
CA LEU A 169 -4.11 -3.61 9.93
C LEU A 169 -3.85 -5.09 10.21
N PRO A 170 -3.05 -5.77 9.38
CA PRO A 170 -2.65 -7.14 9.65
C PRO A 170 -1.46 -7.20 10.61
N MET A 171 -1.46 -8.17 11.51
CA MET A 171 -0.26 -8.57 12.23
C MET A 171 0.70 -9.30 11.28
N THR A 172 1.99 -8.94 11.29
CA THR A 172 2.98 -9.59 10.42
C THR A 172 3.58 -10.85 11.05
N LYS A 173 4.05 -11.78 10.22
CA LYS A 173 4.81 -12.96 10.69
C LYS A 173 6.12 -12.58 11.36
N ALA A 174 6.71 -11.44 10.98
CA ALA A 174 7.95 -10.95 11.58
C ALA A 174 7.73 -10.56 13.05
N THR A 175 6.66 -9.84 13.36
CA THR A 175 6.31 -9.47 14.74
C THR A 175 6.12 -10.68 15.63
N LEU A 176 5.42 -11.72 15.15
CA LEU A 176 5.23 -12.96 15.90
C LEU A 176 6.51 -13.75 16.18
N LYS A 177 7.56 -13.55 15.37
CA LYS A 177 8.87 -14.19 15.55
C LYS A 177 9.84 -13.35 16.38
N SER A 178 9.48 -12.12 16.75
CA SER A 178 10.32 -11.22 17.54
C SER A 178 10.43 -11.69 18.98
N GLU A 179 11.62 -12.09 19.43
CA GLU A 179 11.84 -12.54 20.81
C GLU A 179 11.55 -11.44 21.83
N GLU A 180 11.93 -10.20 21.52
CA GLU A 180 11.66 -9.03 22.38
C GLU A 180 10.16 -8.82 22.55
N PHE A 181 9.40 -8.88 21.45
CA PHE A 181 7.95 -8.78 21.46
C PHE A 181 7.30 -9.89 22.29
N LEU A 182 7.74 -11.14 22.10
CA LEU A 182 7.25 -12.31 22.86
C LEU A 182 7.59 -12.20 24.35
N LYS A 183 8.73 -11.60 24.70
CA LYS A 183 9.13 -11.34 26.08
C LYS A 183 8.23 -10.28 26.72
N GLU A 184 7.98 -9.16 26.03
CA GLU A 184 7.07 -8.11 26.53
C GLU A 184 5.62 -8.60 26.67
N ALA A 185 5.12 -9.38 25.71
CA ALA A 185 3.79 -9.99 25.80
C ALA A 185 3.66 -10.87 27.07
N ARG A 186 4.67 -11.71 27.34
CA ARG A 186 4.71 -12.55 28.56
C ARG A 186 4.80 -11.75 29.85
N LYS A 187 5.55 -10.64 29.88
CA LYS A 187 5.60 -9.75 31.05
C LYS A 187 4.23 -9.15 31.39
N LYS A 188 3.36 -9.00 30.40
CA LYS A 188 2.00 -8.47 30.55
C LYS A 188 0.93 -9.55 30.75
N ASP A 189 1.34 -10.82 30.83
CA ASP A 189 0.43 -11.98 30.89
C ASP A 189 -0.59 -12.02 29.73
N LEU A 190 -0.14 -11.65 28.53
CA LEU A 190 -0.95 -11.65 27.32
C LEU A 190 -0.37 -12.59 26.26
N THR A 191 -1.25 -13.22 25.49
CA THR A 191 -0.80 -13.91 24.26
C THR A 191 -0.19 -12.88 23.29
N PRO A 192 0.77 -13.25 22.43
CA PRO A 192 1.36 -12.34 21.45
C PRO A 192 0.33 -11.61 20.57
N GLN A 193 -0.75 -12.29 20.19
CA GLN A 193 -1.85 -11.74 19.40
C GLN A 193 -2.58 -10.62 20.15
N HIS A 194 -3.05 -10.90 21.37
CA HIS A 194 -3.72 -9.90 22.21
C HIS A 194 -2.81 -8.72 22.52
N TYR A 195 -1.54 -8.97 22.83
CA TYR A 195 -0.56 -7.91 23.06
C TYR A 195 -0.38 -7.02 21.82
N TRP A 196 -0.30 -7.60 20.61
CA TRP A 196 -0.22 -6.86 19.36
C TRP A 196 -1.47 -6.01 19.13
N LEU A 197 -2.66 -6.57 19.35
CA LEU A 197 -3.94 -5.88 19.18
C LEU A 197 -4.04 -4.68 20.12
N HIS A 198 -3.63 -4.83 21.38
CA HIS A 198 -3.55 -3.73 22.33
C HIS A 198 -2.61 -2.63 21.82
N LEU A 199 -1.40 -2.97 21.39
CA LEU A 199 -0.45 -1.98 20.86
C LEU A 199 -0.98 -1.28 19.59
N ALA A 200 -1.68 -2.00 18.72
CA ALA A 200 -2.27 -1.45 17.51
C ALA A 200 -3.42 -0.48 17.84
N GLN A 201 -4.28 -0.80 18.81
CA GLN A 201 -5.31 0.11 19.31
C GLN A 201 -4.68 1.37 19.91
N ASP A 202 -3.67 1.20 20.76
CA ASP A 202 -2.94 2.28 21.42
C ASP A 202 -2.28 3.22 20.38
N LEU A 203 -1.68 2.64 19.33
CA LEU A 203 -1.08 3.38 18.24
C LEU A 203 -2.11 4.22 17.50
N VAL A 204 -3.28 3.66 17.17
CA VAL A 204 -4.35 4.39 16.47
C VAL A 204 -4.85 5.56 17.31
N ILE A 205 -5.04 5.37 18.62
CA ILE A 205 -5.44 6.43 19.56
C ILE A 205 -4.36 7.53 19.61
N LYS A 206 -3.09 7.16 19.72
CA LYS A 206 -1.96 8.12 19.71
C LYS A 206 -1.87 8.88 18.40
N ILE A 207 -2.09 8.23 17.26
CA ILE A 207 -2.10 8.90 15.96
C ILE A 207 -3.24 9.94 15.93
N LEU A 208 -4.44 9.57 16.35
CA LEU A 208 -5.57 10.50 16.40
C LEU A 208 -5.25 11.71 17.30
N LYS A 209 -4.78 11.47 18.54
CA LYS A 209 -4.48 12.53 19.50
C LYS A 209 -3.27 13.39 19.12
N GLU A 210 -2.14 12.77 18.84
CA GLU A 210 -0.84 13.45 18.70
C GLU A 210 -0.54 13.90 17.28
N VAL A 211 -0.96 13.12 16.28
CA VAL A 211 -0.70 13.44 14.87
C VAL A 211 -1.85 14.23 14.26
N PHE A 212 -3.09 13.91 14.61
CA PHE A 212 -4.26 14.59 14.06
C PHE A 212 -4.89 15.62 14.99
N SER A 213 -4.32 15.83 16.20
CA SER A 213 -4.85 16.76 17.20
C SER A 213 -6.34 16.56 17.44
N ALA A 214 -6.80 15.31 17.40
CA ALA A 214 -8.20 14.97 17.56
C ALA A 214 -8.57 15.02 19.05
N GLU A 215 -9.64 15.74 19.36
CA GLU A 215 -10.35 15.64 20.64
C GLU A 215 -11.11 14.31 20.63
N LEU A 216 -10.81 13.44 21.60
CA LEU A 216 -11.39 12.11 21.70
C LEU A 216 -12.28 12.03 22.94
N THR A 217 -13.54 11.69 22.74
CA THR A 217 -14.49 11.38 23.81
C THR A 217 -14.93 9.94 23.66
N GLU A 218 -14.86 9.14 24.73
CA GLU A 218 -15.41 7.79 24.69
C GLU A 218 -16.92 7.86 24.53
N ALA A 219 -17.42 7.21 23.48
CA ALA A 219 -18.86 7.13 23.23
C ALA A 219 -19.38 5.83 23.82
N PRO A 220 -20.46 5.85 24.63
CA PRO A 220 -21.14 4.62 25.00
C PRO A 220 -21.54 3.91 23.71
N PHE A 221 -21.29 2.61 23.66
CA PHE A 221 -21.60 1.84 22.47
C PHE A 221 -23.12 1.70 22.31
N THR A 222 -23.73 2.62 21.57
CA THR A 222 -25.14 2.56 21.15
C THR A 222 -25.17 2.24 19.67
N LEU A 223 -25.42 0.97 19.36
CA LEU A 223 -25.59 0.48 17.99
C LEU A 223 -26.98 0.92 17.47
N ASN A 224 -27.14 2.20 17.16
CA ASN A 224 -28.35 2.69 16.51
C ASN A 224 -28.25 2.36 15.02
N TYR A 225 -28.50 1.09 14.67
CA TYR A 225 -28.72 0.73 13.28
C TYR A 225 -30.12 1.22 12.92
N GLU A 226 -30.21 2.45 12.41
CA GLU A 226 -31.41 2.88 11.69
C GLU A 226 -31.49 2.05 10.41
N SER A 227 -32.11 0.88 10.56
CA SER A 227 -32.47 0.05 9.42
C SER A 227 -33.44 0.88 8.58
N THR A 228 -32.98 1.37 7.43
CA THR A 228 -33.82 1.95 6.37
C THR A 228 -34.67 0.89 5.68
N ALA A 229 -35.12 -0.12 6.41
CA ALA A 229 -36.21 -0.99 6.01
C ALA A 229 -37.52 -0.20 6.17
N ALA A 230 -37.92 0.46 5.09
CA ALA A 230 -39.25 1.02 4.97
C ALA A 230 -40.31 -0.05 5.27
N THR A 231 -41.13 0.24 6.29
CA THR A 231 -42.52 -0.21 6.49
C THR A 231 -42.80 -1.71 6.51
N ASN A 232 -42.82 -2.30 7.71
CA ASN A 232 -44.10 -2.70 8.32
C ASN A 232 -43.97 -2.97 9.83
N SER A 233 -44.94 -2.40 10.54
CA SER A 233 -45.23 -2.51 11.98
C SER A 233 -45.23 -3.94 12.51
N MET A 234 -44.47 -4.22 13.57
CA MET A 234 -45.03 -4.67 14.86
C MET A 234 -43.94 -4.67 15.94
N LEU A 235 -44.24 -3.98 17.05
CA LEU A 235 -43.41 -3.86 18.24
C LEU A 235 -43.04 -5.22 18.85
N MET A 236 -41.77 -5.56 18.79
CA MET A 236 -41.09 -6.44 19.76
C MET A 236 -39.77 -5.78 20.11
N SER A 237 -39.63 -5.37 21.37
CA SER A 237 -38.37 -4.90 21.96
C SER A 237 -37.40 -6.07 22.10
N SER A 238 -36.82 -6.50 20.98
CA SER A 238 -35.73 -7.47 20.96
C SER A 238 -34.42 -6.72 21.18
N SER A 239 -33.75 -7.05 22.30
CA SER A 239 -32.38 -6.69 22.60
C SER A 239 -31.49 -6.97 21.38
N LEU A 240 -30.87 -5.90 20.83
CA LEU A 240 -29.97 -5.98 19.67
C LEU A 240 -28.79 -6.89 20.00
N THR A 241 -28.84 -8.12 19.49
CA THR A 241 -27.73 -9.06 19.54
C THR A 241 -26.62 -8.55 18.63
N SER A 242 -25.49 -8.20 19.23
CA SER A 242 -24.16 -7.97 18.63
C SER A 242 -23.99 -8.54 17.22
N THR A 243 -24.25 -7.73 16.19
CA THR A 243 -24.03 -8.11 14.80
C THR A 243 -22.54 -7.99 14.49
N SER A 244 -21.92 -9.14 14.23
CA SER A 244 -20.56 -9.20 13.69
C SER A 244 -20.50 -8.53 12.32
N ILE A 245 -19.40 -7.83 12.01
CA ILE A 245 -19.20 -7.18 10.72
C ILE A 245 -18.34 -8.08 9.84
N THR A 246 -18.83 -8.42 8.65
CA THR A 246 -18.09 -9.22 7.68
C THR A 246 -17.63 -8.34 6.53
N ILE A 247 -16.32 -8.26 6.32
CA ILE A 247 -15.69 -7.49 5.25
C ILE A 247 -15.03 -8.46 4.28
N ARG A 248 -15.27 -8.26 2.98
CA ARG A 248 -14.56 -8.96 1.92
C ARG A 248 -13.45 -8.06 1.38
N ASP A 249 -12.21 -8.42 1.64
CA ASP A 249 -11.03 -7.71 1.17
C ASP A 249 -10.29 -8.56 0.11
N SER A 250 -9.80 -7.95 -0.96
CA SER A 250 -9.09 -8.67 -2.03
C SER A 250 -7.77 -9.30 -1.55
N THR A 251 -7.15 -8.72 -0.53
CA THR A 251 -5.87 -9.16 0.04
C THR A 251 -6.08 -10.23 1.12
N TYR A 252 -7.13 -10.08 1.94
CA TYR A 252 -7.33 -10.93 3.13
C TYR A 252 -8.51 -11.91 3.03
N GLY A 253 -9.27 -11.87 1.94
CA GLY A 253 -10.51 -12.64 1.79
C GLY A 253 -11.63 -12.10 2.68
N THR A 254 -12.53 -12.98 3.09
CA THR A 254 -13.66 -12.63 3.98
C THR A 254 -13.21 -12.69 5.44
N VAL A 255 -13.30 -11.57 6.15
CA VAL A 255 -12.95 -11.45 7.57
C VAL A 255 -14.16 -10.98 8.36
N THR A 256 -14.50 -11.72 9.42
CA THR A 256 -15.60 -11.39 10.33
C THR A 256 -15.06 -10.87 11.66
N PHE A 257 -15.54 -9.69 12.03
CA PHE A 257 -15.16 -8.96 13.24
C PHE A 257 -16.29 -9.01 14.27
N PRO A 258 -15.97 -9.24 15.57
CA PRO A 258 -16.92 -9.05 16.65
C PRO A 258 -17.29 -7.55 16.79
N PRO A 259 -18.26 -7.22 17.66
CA PRO A 259 -18.56 -5.84 18.02
C PRO A 259 -17.31 -5.06 18.43
N PRO A 260 -17.30 -3.73 18.21
CA PRO A 260 -16.17 -2.89 18.57
C PRO A 260 -15.92 -2.92 20.08
N GLN A 261 -14.65 -3.06 20.41
CA GLN A 261 -14.17 -3.03 21.79
C GLN A 261 -13.99 -1.60 22.29
N ILE A 262 -13.68 -0.68 21.37
CA ILE A 262 -13.46 0.73 21.65
C ILE A 262 -14.27 1.56 20.65
N SER A 263 -15.01 2.53 21.19
CA SER A 263 -15.85 3.48 20.44
C SER A 263 -15.48 4.91 20.85
N LEU A 264 -15.03 5.70 19.89
CA LEU A 264 -14.52 7.06 20.13
C LEU A 264 -15.29 8.04 19.26
N GLN A 265 -15.82 9.09 19.85
CA GLN A 265 -16.23 10.29 19.13
C GLN A 265 -15.02 11.20 18.95
N CYS A 266 -14.67 11.48 17.70
CA CYS A 266 -13.47 12.21 17.32
C CYS A 266 -13.85 13.56 16.73
N THR A 267 -13.18 14.62 17.20
CA THR A 267 -13.30 15.96 16.63
C THR A 267 -11.93 16.51 16.26
N CYS A 268 -11.69 16.74 14.98
CA CYS A 268 -10.48 17.40 14.49
C CYS A 268 -10.81 18.84 14.10
N ARG A 269 -10.29 19.82 14.85
CA ARG A 269 -10.52 21.25 14.58
C ARG A 269 -9.58 21.79 13.49
N HIS A 270 -8.35 21.28 13.43
CA HIS A 270 -7.32 21.79 12.53
C HIS A 270 -7.18 20.89 11.29
N GLN A 271 -6.96 21.46 10.10
CA GLN A 271 -6.66 20.71 8.88
C GLN A 271 -5.23 20.17 8.82
N VAL A 272 -4.83 19.47 9.88
CA VAL A 272 -3.50 18.89 10.01
C VAL A 272 -3.24 17.79 9.00
N TRP A 273 -4.24 17.36 8.24
CA TRP A 273 -4.11 16.45 7.10
C TRP A 273 -3.68 17.15 5.79
N GLN A 274 -3.92 18.45 5.63
CA GLN A 274 -3.58 19.17 4.39
C GLN A 274 -2.14 19.70 4.41
N GLY A 275 -1.42 19.59 3.30
CA GLY A 275 -0.05 20.14 3.19
C GLY A 275 0.99 19.48 4.10
N ARG A 276 0.69 18.31 4.71
CA ARG A 276 1.66 17.56 5.54
C ARG A 276 2.94 17.23 4.77
N LYS A 277 2.83 16.85 3.49
CA LYS A 277 3.99 16.51 2.64
C LYS A 277 5.03 17.64 2.61
N ASN A 278 4.58 18.87 2.40
CA ASN A 278 5.46 20.04 2.35
C ASN A 278 6.06 20.36 3.71
N ARG A 279 5.27 20.27 4.79
CA ARG A 279 5.77 20.49 6.16
C ARG A 279 6.77 19.41 6.59
N LYS A 280 6.53 18.14 6.25
CA LYS A 280 7.48 17.04 6.44
C LYS A 280 8.80 17.31 5.72
N ARG A 281 8.74 17.75 4.46
CA ARG A 281 9.95 18.06 3.67
C ARG A 281 10.75 19.19 4.33
N LYS A 282 10.09 20.31 4.67
CA LYS A 282 10.75 21.43 5.36
C LYS A 282 11.34 21.01 6.70
N LEU A 283 10.58 20.29 7.53
CA LEU A 283 11.07 19.82 8.83
C LEU A 283 12.25 18.83 8.69
N LYS A 284 12.24 17.99 7.65
CA LYS A 284 13.34 17.08 7.34
C LYS A 284 14.61 17.85 6.95
N GLU A 285 14.47 18.87 6.10
CA GLU A 285 15.56 19.76 5.68
C GLU A 285 16.11 20.52 6.89
N GLU A 286 15.25 21.12 7.72
CA GLU A 286 15.65 21.88 8.92
C GLU A 286 16.41 21.03 9.95
N LEU A 287 16.00 19.76 10.13
CA LEU A 287 16.63 18.86 11.09
C LEU A 287 17.80 18.06 10.50
N ASN A 288 18.14 18.26 9.22
CA ASN A 288 19.14 17.48 8.49
C ASN A 288 18.97 15.96 8.67
N LEU A 289 17.72 15.48 8.74
CA LEU A 289 17.43 14.07 9.00
C LEU A 289 17.54 13.26 7.72
N SER A 290 18.44 12.28 7.70
CA SER A 290 18.49 11.21 6.70
C SER A 290 17.91 9.91 7.26
N GLY A 291 17.37 9.05 6.40
CA GLY A 291 16.97 7.68 6.75
C GLY A 291 15.58 7.49 7.39
N THR A 292 15.46 6.43 8.20
CA THR A 292 14.21 5.81 8.65
C THR A 292 13.47 6.57 9.76
N PHE A 293 14.10 7.53 10.44
CA PHE A 293 13.51 8.31 11.54
C PHE A 293 12.27 9.12 11.12
N ILE A 294 12.11 9.36 9.82
CA ILE A 294 10.99 10.09 9.20
C ILE A 294 9.65 9.38 9.43
N HIS A 295 9.67 8.08 9.75
CA HIS A 295 8.47 7.26 9.96
C HIS A 295 8.17 6.97 11.43
N SER A 296 8.58 7.85 12.35
CA SER A 296 8.26 7.74 13.78
C SER A 296 7.05 8.59 14.18
N LEU A 297 6.31 8.13 15.20
CA LEU A 297 5.20 8.90 15.78
C LEU A 297 5.66 10.29 16.27
N ALA A 298 6.84 10.36 16.88
CA ALA A 298 7.42 11.60 17.39
C ALA A 298 7.71 12.62 16.28
N PHE A 299 8.21 12.16 15.12
CA PHE A 299 8.41 13.03 13.96
C PHE A 299 7.08 13.54 13.41
N GLU A 300 6.07 12.67 13.28
CA GLU A 300 4.73 13.06 12.81
C GLU A 300 4.05 14.09 13.73
N LYS A 301 4.25 13.97 15.05
CA LYS A 301 3.81 14.95 16.03
C LYS A 301 4.47 16.31 15.80
N LYS A 302 5.80 16.35 15.61
CA LYS A 302 6.52 17.60 15.30
C LYS A 302 6.04 18.25 14.00
N VAL A 303 5.64 17.46 13.01
CA VAL A 303 5.03 17.98 11.77
C VAL A 303 3.70 18.67 12.07
N THR A 304 2.89 18.08 12.96
CA THR A 304 1.60 18.63 13.40
C THR A 304 1.76 19.92 14.19
N GLU A 305 2.77 20.02 15.04
CA GLU A 305 3.11 21.26 15.78
C GLU A 305 3.46 22.45 14.87
N ARG A 306 3.80 22.20 13.58
CA ARG A 306 4.04 23.26 12.56
C ARG A 306 2.78 23.74 11.86
N PHE A 307 1.59 23.31 12.28
CA PHE A 307 0.33 23.85 11.76
C PHE A 307 -0.11 25.07 12.55
N PRO A 308 -0.55 26.15 11.88
CA PRO A 308 -1.00 27.34 12.59
C PRO A 308 -2.31 27.06 13.33
N SER A 309 -2.38 27.45 14.60
CA SER A 309 -3.59 27.29 15.44
C SER A 309 -4.75 28.17 14.99
N SER A 310 -4.51 29.20 14.17
CA SER A 310 -5.49 30.24 13.80
C SER A 310 -6.58 29.82 12.81
N GLN A 311 -6.59 28.57 12.32
CA GLN A 311 -7.58 28.07 11.33
C GLN A 311 -8.59 27.05 11.89
N ALA A 312 -8.78 27.01 13.22
CA ALA A 312 -9.43 25.91 13.93
C ALA A 312 -10.93 25.68 13.64
N GLU A 313 -11.71 26.69 13.23
CA GLU A 313 -13.17 26.52 13.17
C GLU A 313 -13.73 26.25 11.77
N LYS A 314 -13.13 26.84 10.72
CA LYS A 314 -13.69 26.76 9.35
C LYS A 314 -13.67 25.34 8.77
N HIS A 315 -12.83 24.48 9.34
CA HIS A 315 -12.50 23.18 8.77
C HIS A 315 -12.53 22.04 9.78
N LYS A 316 -13.39 22.19 10.79
CA LYS A 316 -13.74 21.11 11.72
C LYS A 316 -14.20 19.88 10.94
N VAL A 317 -13.83 18.70 11.42
CA VAL A 317 -14.33 17.41 10.95
C VAL A 317 -14.66 16.56 12.17
N GLU A 318 -15.87 16.01 12.19
CA GLU A 318 -16.37 15.13 13.24
C GLU A 318 -16.67 13.74 12.67
N PHE A 319 -16.33 12.71 13.43
CA PHE A 319 -16.52 11.32 13.04
C PHE A 319 -16.47 10.40 14.25
N SER A 320 -17.12 9.25 14.14
CA SER A 320 -16.96 8.16 15.10
C SER A 320 -15.87 7.20 14.61
N CYS A 321 -15.06 6.70 15.53
CA CYS A 321 -13.99 5.74 15.28
C CYS A 321 -14.22 4.49 16.13
N TYR A 322 -14.30 3.34 15.48
CA TYR A 322 -14.55 2.05 16.09
C TYR A 322 -13.35 1.14 15.85
N LEU A 323 -12.81 0.58 16.93
CA LEU A 323 -11.69 -0.35 16.88
C LEU A 323 -12.18 -1.76 17.19
N MET A 324 -12.07 -2.64 16.19
CA MET A 324 -12.54 -4.02 16.24
C MET A 324 -11.37 -4.96 16.05
N THR A 325 -11.24 -5.95 16.93
CA THR A 325 -10.17 -6.94 16.85
C THR A 325 -10.71 -8.26 16.34
N SER A 326 -10.01 -8.86 15.37
CA SER A 326 -10.22 -10.26 15.02
C SER A 326 -9.12 -11.07 15.69
N ASP A 327 -9.50 -11.94 16.62
CA ASP A 327 -8.60 -12.87 17.32
C ASP A 327 -8.10 -14.01 16.40
N GLY A 328 -8.54 -14.02 15.14
CA GLY A 328 -8.21 -15.04 14.13
C GLY A 328 -8.98 -16.35 14.29
N ARG A 329 -9.89 -16.46 15.29
CA ARG A 329 -10.70 -17.67 15.49
C ARG A 329 -11.98 -17.67 14.66
N THR A 330 -12.50 -16.49 14.31
CA THR A 330 -13.79 -16.31 13.62
C THR A 330 -13.78 -16.50 12.09
N ILE A 331 -12.66 -16.94 11.49
CA ILE A 331 -12.62 -17.25 10.04
C ILE A 331 -12.98 -18.74 9.83
N ALA A 332 -14.28 -19.02 9.71
CA ALA A 332 -14.87 -20.25 9.19
C ALA A 332 -15.94 -19.79 8.18
N HIS A 333 -16.04 -20.25 6.94
CA HIS A 333 -16.21 -21.58 6.35
C HIS A 333 -15.75 -21.39 4.88
N ASP A 334 -14.79 -22.08 4.28
CA ASP A 334 -15.06 -23.32 3.54
C ASP A 334 -13.79 -23.98 2.94
N SER A 335 -12.60 -23.41 3.13
CA SER A 335 -11.37 -23.98 2.56
C SER A 335 -10.51 -24.64 3.64
N LYS A 336 -10.58 -25.97 3.75
CA LYS A 336 -9.68 -26.78 4.61
C LYS A 336 -8.18 -26.59 4.31
N LYS A 337 -7.81 -25.84 3.25
CA LYS A 337 -6.42 -25.64 2.81
C LYS A 337 -5.67 -24.46 3.45
N ASP A 338 -6.33 -23.48 4.09
CA ASP A 338 -5.67 -22.22 4.50
C ASP A 338 -5.59 -21.93 6.01
N SER A 339 -5.67 -22.98 6.86
CA SER A 339 -5.54 -22.81 8.32
C SER A 339 -4.22 -22.17 8.78
N ARG A 340 -3.17 -22.16 7.94
CA ARG A 340 -1.85 -21.59 8.24
C ARG A 340 -1.77 -20.06 8.15
N ASN A 341 -2.85 -19.37 7.77
CA ASN A 341 -2.85 -17.92 7.57
C ASN A 341 -3.85 -17.15 8.47
N ARG A 342 -4.34 -17.76 9.55
CA ARG A 342 -5.14 -17.06 10.58
C ARG A 342 -4.29 -16.05 11.34
N ARG A 343 -4.18 -14.85 10.80
CA ARG A 343 -3.50 -13.72 11.46
C ARG A 343 -4.54 -12.88 12.19
N SER A 344 -4.14 -12.31 13.32
CA SER A 344 -4.95 -11.31 14.00
C SER A 344 -4.94 -10.01 13.19
N HIS A 345 -6.10 -9.36 13.13
CA HIS A 345 -6.29 -8.11 12.41
C HIS A 345 -6.95 -7.08 13.34
N LEU A 346 -6.54 -5.82 13.20
CA LEU A 346 -7.30 -4.70 13.74
C LEU A 346 -8.06 -4.05 12.59
N LEU A 347 -9.38 -3.98 12.71
CA LEU A 347 -10.23 -3.17 11.85
C LEU A 347 -10.48 -1.82 12.53
N ILE A 348 -10.18 -0.76 11.80
CA ILE A 348 -10.51 0.62 12.14
C ILE A 348 -11.67 1.01 11.23
N ARG A 349 -12.84 1.22 11.81
CA ARG A 349 -14.03 1.72 11.13
C ARG A 349 -14.24 3.17 11.49
N LEU A 350 -14.30 4.03 10.48
CA LEU A 350 -14.54 5.45 10.64
C LEU A 350 -15.89 5.80 10.00
N HIS A 351 -16.70 6.52 10.75
CA HIS A 351 -18.03 6.96 10.34
C HIS A 351 -18.11 8.49 10.48
N PRO A 352 -17.92 9.25 9.39
CA PRO A 352 -18.03 10.71 9.45
C PRO A 352 -19.45 11.14 9.76
N SER A 353 -19.61 12.24 10.52
CA SER A 353 -20.93 12.85 10.65
C SER A 353 -21.41 13.32 9.26
N GLN A 354 -22.72 13.23 8.99
CA GLN A 354 -23.31 13.51 7.68
C GLN A 354 -22.90 14.88 7.10
N SER A 355 -22.75 15.89 7.96
CA SER A 355 -22.34 17.25 7.60
C SER A 355 -20.89 17.39 7.11
N TYR A 356 -20.06 16.35 7.29
CA TYR A 356 -18.62 16.39 7.03
C TYR A 356 -18.13 15.38 5.99
N LEU A 357 -18.99 14.59 5.36
CA LEU A 357 -18.61 13.50 4.44
C LEU A 357 -17.63 13.96 3.33
N GLU A 358 -17.95 15.06 2.65
CA GLU A 358 -17.10 15.62 1.58
C GLU A 358 -15.72 16.09 2.09
N LYS A 359 -15.68 16.66 3.29
CA LYS A 359 -14.45 17.14 3.93
C LYS A 359 -13.64 16.01 4.57
N PHE A 360 -14.27 14.86 4.83
CA PHE A 360 -13.67 13.71 5.47
C PHE A 360 -12.73 12.94 4.55
N LYS A 361 -13.00 12.88 3.24
CA LYS A 361 -12.19 12.14 2.27
C LYS A 361 -10.69 12.50 2.29
N PRO A 362 -10.30 13.79 2.23
CA PRO A 362 -8.89 14.19 2.39
C PRO A 362 -8.28 13.79 3.73
N PHE A 363 -9.05 13.88 4.84
CA PHE A 363 -8.60 13.44 6.15
C PHE A 363 -8.34 11.95 6.15
N TYR A 364 -9.30 11.14 5.70
CA TYR A 364 -9.19 9.69 5.64
C TYR A 364 -7.98 9.23 4.82
N LYS A 365 -7.75 9.82 3.64
CA LYS A 365 -6.58 9.50 2.80
C LYS A 365 -5.27 9.64 3.58
N GLN A 366 -5.13 10.76 4.29
CA GLN A 366 -3.93 11.07 5.04
C GLN A 366 -3.81 10.21 6.32
N PHE A 367 -4.91 10.04 7.04
CA PHE A 367 -4.98 9.20 8.24
C PHE A 367 -4.62 7.76 7.91
N ARG A 368 -5.25 7.15 6.90
CA ARG A 368 -4.93 5.80 6.41
C ARG A 368 -3.45 5.66 6.06
N SER A 369 -2.88 6.62 5.35
CA SER A 369 -1.47 6.59 4.98
C SER A 369 -0.55 6.59 6.21
N VAL A 370 -0.84 7.44 7.21
CA VAL A 370 -0.04 7.55 8.44
C VAL A 370 -0.15 6.28 9.28
N VAL A 371 -1.37 5.77 9.46
CA VAL A 371 -1.62 4.54 10.24
C VAL A 371 -0.88 3.35 9.64
N ILE A 372 -0.95 3.15 8.31
CA ILE A 372 -0.24 2.04 7.66
C ILE A 372 1.28 2.19 7.82
N GLN A 373 1.81 3.39 7.60
CA GLN A 373 3.25 3.66 7.72
C GLN A 373 3.75 3.43 9.16
N LEU A 374 3.07 3.98 10.16
CA LEU A 374 3.46 3.84 11.56
C LEU A 374 3.23 2.41 12.07
N ASN A 375 2.20 1.69 11.61
CA ASN A 375 2.04 0.27 11.92
C ASN A 375 3.25 -0.55 11.44
N MET A 376 3.76 -0.26 10.24
CA MET A 376 4.98 -0.89 9.73
C MET A 376 6.22 -0.55 10.54
N PHE A 377 6.33 0.67 11.08
CA PHE A 377 7.51 1.11 11.79
C PHE A 377 7.49 0.77 13.29
N GLU A 378 6.39 1.08 13.97
CA GLU A 378 6.27 0.97 15.43
C GLU A 378 5.94 -0.46 15.89
N LEU A 379 5.19 -1.25 15.09
CA LEU A 379 4.72 -2.58 15.51
C LEU A 379 5.45 -3.75 14.82
N ASN A 380 6.13 -3.53 13.69
CA ASN A 380 6.75 -4.60 12.90
C ASN A 380 8.29 -4.62 12.95
N VAL A 381 8.95 -3.67 13.61
CA VAL A 381 10.42 -3.60 13.62
C VAL A 381 11.00 -4.40 14.80
N THR A 382 11.46 -5.60 14.50
CA THR A 382 12.29 -6.50 15.34
C THR A 382 13.68 -5.95 15.69
N LYS A 383 13.97 -4.66 15.47
CA LYS A 383 15.36 -4.16 15.35
C LYS A 383 15.65 -2.76 15.87
N VAL A 384 14.86 -2.20 16.79
CA VAL A 384 15.30 -0.96 17.44
C VAL A 384 15.76 -1.26 18.85
N LYS A 385 17.04 -1.61 18.98
CA LYS A 385 17.80 -1.28 20.20
C LYS A 385 17.46 0.17 20.51
N ASN A 386 16.71 0.38 21.59
CA ASN A 386 16.14 1.64 22.06
C ASN A 386 16.86 2.88 21.46
N PRO A 387 16.28 3.57 20.46
CA PRO A 387 16.96 4.66 19.77
C PRO A 387 17.11 5.89 20.68
N TYR A 388 16.42 5.91 21.83
CA TYR A 388 16.51 6.94 22.85
C TYR A 388 17.67 6.74 23.85
N LYS A 389 18.51 5.70 23.66
CA LYS A 389 19.74 5.51 24.45
C LYS A 389 20.98 6.22 23.87
N THR A 390 20.86 7.02 22.80
CA THR A 390 21.86 8.04 22.52
C THR A 390 21.58 9.23 23.42
N SER A 391 22.33 9.32 24.52
CA SER A 391 22.44 10.52 25.33
C SER A 391 22.73 11.71 24.42
N PHE A 392 21.75 12.60 24.26
CA PHE A 392 22.04 14.00 24.01
C PHE A 392 22.71 14.51 25.29
N GLY A 393 24.04 14.37 25.36
CA GLY A 393 24.84 15.09 26.33
C GLY A 393 24.69 16.57 26.04
N CYS A 394 24.22 17.33 27.02
CA CYS A 394 24.36 18.78 27.06
C CYS A 394 25.85 19.16 27.07
#